data_AF-D3Y3R1-F1
#
_entry.id   AF-D3Y3R1-F1
#
_cell.length_a   1.000
_cell.length_b   1.000
_cell.length_c   1.000
_cell.angle_alpha   90.00
_cell.angle_beta   90.00
_cell.angle_gamma   90.00
#
_symmetry.space_group_name_H-M   'P 1'
#
loop_
_entity.id
_entity.type
_entity.pdbx_description
1 polymer ?
#
loop_
_entity_poly.entity_id
_entity_poly.type
_entity_poly.pdbx_seq_one_letter_code
_entity_poly.pdbx_strand_id
1 'polypeptide(L)'
;STIYGIENYEKYPTTLEDHFGGSQRATSLSAAAGSAVAIATGNGNAGLSGWYLCMYVHKEALGRLGFFGFDLQDQCGATNVLSYQSDEGLALELRGPNYPNYAMK
;
A
#
# COMPACT_ATOMS: atom_id res chain seq x y z
N SER A 1 -2.12 -1.02 11.84
CA SER A 1 -2.47 0.40 11.62
C SER A 1 -3.54 0.60 10.55
N THR A 2 -3.78 -0.34 9.63
CA THR A 2 -4.85 -0.23 8.59
C THR A 2 -6.24 0.04 9.18
N ILE A 3 -6.73 -0.81 10.08
CA ILE A 3 -8.07 -0.67 10.69
C ILE A 3 -8.20 0.68 11.41
N TYR A 4 -7.22 1.02 12.26
CA TYR A 4 -7.17 2.32 12.93
C TYR A 4 -7.25 3.52 11.97
N GLY A 5 -6.55 3.46 10.83
CA GLY A 5 -6.61 4.51 9.82
C GLY A 5 -7.96 4.60 9.13
N ILE A 6 -8.61 3.47 8.84
CA ILE A 6 -9.95 3.41 8.25
C ILE A 6 -10.97 4.00 9.23
N GLU A 7 -10.95 3.55 10.48
CA GLU A 7 -11.83 4.04 11.55
C GLU A 7 -11.70 5.56 11.76
N ASN A 8 -10.49 6.13 11.61
CA ASN A 8 -10.32 7.58 11.70
C ASN A 8 -11.01 8.35 10.57
N TYR A 9 -11.01 7.84 9.33
CA TYR A 9 -11.77 8.47 8.25
C TYR A 9 -13.28 8.34 8.45
N GLU A 10 -13.75 7.26 9.09
CA GLU A 10 -15.16 7.10 9.44
C GLU A 10 -15.58 7.99 10.62
N LYS A 11 -14.70 8.12 11.62
CA LYS A 11 -14.93 8.89 12.84
C LYS A 11 -14.86 10.40 12.63
N TYR A 12 -14.00 10.86 11.72
CA TYR A 12 -13.78 12.28 11.46
C TYR A 12 -14.13 12.65 10.00
N PRO A 13 -15.38 13.06 9.72
CA PRO A 13 -15.85 13.34 8.36
C PRO A 13 -15.03 14.40 7.63
N THR A 14 -14.52 15.40 8.34
CA THR A 14 -13.66 16.45 7.75
C THR A 14 -12.34 15.89 7.23
N THR A 15 -11.81 14.84 7.86
CA THR A 15 -10.62 14.13 7.39
C THR A 15 -10.91 13.36 6.10
N LEU A 16 -12.11 12.76 5.99
CA LEU A 16 -12.56 12.09 4.78
C LEU A 16 -12.81 13.08 3.63
N GLU A 17 -13.34 14.27 3.95
CA GLU A 17 -13.57 15.36 3.00
C GLU A 17 -12.27 15.98 2.50
N ASP A 18 -11.32 16.25 3.40
CA ASP A 18 -9.99 16.76 3.03
C ASP A 18 -9.24 15.75 2.14
N HIS A 19 -9.25 14.48 2.53
CA HIS A 19 -8.77 13.38 1.71
C HIS A 19 -9.90 12.79 0.85
N PHE A 20 -10.61 13.62 0.07
CA PHE A 20 -11.75 13.18 -0.75
C PHE A 20 -11.40 12.07 -1.75
N GLY A 21 -10.16 12.06 -2.26
CA GLY A 21 -9.66 11.07 -3.21
C GLY A 21 -9.30 9.73 -2.55
N GLY A 22 -9.88 8.63 -3.04
CA GLY A 22 -9.59 7.28 -2.54
C GLY A 22 -8.11 6.90 -2.61
N SER A 23 -7.42 7.26 -3.70
CA SER A 23 -5.99 6.98 -3.89
C SER A 23 -5.11 7.63 -2.82
N GLN A 24 -5.43 8.86 -2.41
CA GLN A 24 -4.69 9.55 -1.35
C GLN A 24 -4.89 8.85 0.00
N ARG A 25 -6.13 8.45 0.31
CA ARG A 25 -6.43 7.70 1.54
C ARG A 25 -5.73 6.35 1.58
N ALA A 26 -5.82 5.59 0.49
CA ALA A 26 -5.19 4.30 0.32
C ALA A 26 -3.67 4.40 0.55
N THR A 27 -3.01 5.34 -0.16
CA THR A 27 -1.57 5.61 -0.04
C THR A 27 -1.17 6.01 1.38
N SER A 28 -1.96 6.86 2.04
CA SER A 28 -1.64 7.33 3.40
C SER A 28 -1.70 6.19 4.42
N LEU A 29 -2.74 5.35 4.33
CA LEU A 29 -2.92 4.19 5.22
C LEU A 29 -1.87 3.11 4.98
N SER A 30 -1.55 2.81 3.72
CA SER A 30 -0.53 1.82 3.37
C SER A 30 0.86 2.29 3.76
N ALA A 31 1.17 3.58 3.64
CA ALA A 31 2.42 4.16 4.12
C ALA A 31 2.57 3.99 5.63
N ALA A 32 1.51 4.27 6.41
CA ALA A 32 1.50 4.06 7.85
C ALA A 32 1.60 2.56 8.23
N ALA A 33 0.95 1.67 7.47
CA ALA A 33 1.03 0.22 7.66
C ALA A 33 2.40 -0.36 7.36
N GLY A 34 2.96 -0.06 6.18
CA GLY A 34 4.29 -0.51 5.81
C GLY A 34 5.37 0.04 6.73
N SER A 35 5.27 1.31 7.14
CA SER A 35 6.21 1.91 8.10
C SER A 35 6.16 1.21 9.47
N ALA A 36 4.96 0.94 9.99
CA ALA A 36 4.82 0.24 11.27
C ALA A 36 5.45 -1.16 11.25
N VAL A 37 5.26 -1.91 10.16
CA VAL A 37 5.88 -3.23 9.99
C VAL A 37 7.40 -3.13 9.82
N ALA A 38 7.89 -2.17 9.03
CA ALA A 38 9.32 -1.93 8.86
C ALA A 38 10.00 -1.56 10.20
N ILE A 39 9.39 -0.69 11.01
CA ILE A 39 9.89 -0.32 12.34
C ILE A 39 9.93 -1.53 13.27
N ALA A 40 8.88 -2.36 13.25
CA ALA A 40 8.81 -3.54 14.11
C ALA A 40 9.83 -4.62 13.74
N THR A 41 10.23 -4.71 12.48
CA THR A 41 11.05 -5.81 11.94
C THR A 41 12.48 -5.42 11.57
N GLY A 42 12.75 -4.13 11.40
CA GLY A 42 14.01 -3.64 10.84
C GLY A 42 14.24 -4.05 9.38
N ASN A 43 13.18 -4.34 8.61
CA ASN A 43 13.27 -4.89 7.27
C ASN A 43 12.31 -4.20 6.27
N GLY A 44 12.87 -3.65 5.16
CA GLY A 44 12.11 -2.96 4.13
C GLY A 44 11.12 -3.85 3.38
N ASN A 45 11.49 -5.09 3.05
CA ASN A 45 10.60 -6.03 2.36
C ASN A 45 9.42 -6.45 3.25
N ALA A 46 9.62 -6.63 4.55
CA ALA A 46 8.53 -6.86 5.49
C ALA A 46 7.56 -5.66 5.53
N GLY A 47 8.11 -4.44 5.55
CA GLY A 47 7.34 -3.21 5.39
C GLY A 47 6.53 -3.17 4.09
N LEU A 48 7.14 -3.56 2.97
CA LEU A 48 6.47 -3.62 1.67
C LEU A 48 5.32 -4.64 1.65
N SER A 49 5.48 -5.80 2.29
CA SER A 49 4.37 -6.74 2.50
C SER A 49 3.23 -6.11 3.32
N GLY A 50 3.57 -5.32 4.35
CA GLY A 50 2.60 -4.58 5.16
C GLY A 50 1.83 -3.52 4.36
N TRP A 51 2.49 -2.85 3.41
CA TRP A 51 1.85 -1.93 2.46
C TRP A 51 0.77 -2.65 1.64
N TYR A 52 1.13 -3.76 0.98
CA TYR A 52 0.19 -4.48 0.10
C TYR A 52 -0.97 -5.11 0.88
N LEU A 53 -0.70 -5.66 2.07
CA LEU A 53 -1.76 -6.15 2.95
C LEU A 53 -2.77 -5.04 3.32
N CYS A 54 -2.28 -3.83 3.58
CA CYS A 54 -3.15 -2.69 3.85
C CYS A 54 -4.06 -2.37 2.66
N MET A 55 -3.56 -2.47 1.43
CA MET A 55 -4.35 -2.22 0.23
C MET A 55 -5.50 -3.22 0.08
N TYR A 56 -5.24 -4.52 0.30
CA TYR A 56 -6.27 -5.55 0.24
C TYR A 56 -7.33 -5.35 1.32
N VAL A 57 -6.92 -5.12 2.57
CA VAL A 57 -7.86 -4.90 3.67
C VAL A 57 -8.69 -3.63 3.45
N HIS A 58 -8.08 -2.54 2.96
CA HIS A 58 -8.80 -1.30 2.65
C HIS A 58 -9.86 -1.52 1.57
N LYS A 59 -9.49 -2.23 0.48
CA LYS A 59 -10.39 -2.53 -0.63
C LYS A 59 -11.62 -3.31 -0.15
N GLU A 60 -11.41 -4.36 0.64
CA GLU A 60 -12.50 -5.19 1.16
C GLU A 60 -13.34 -4.47 2.21
N ALA A 61 -12.73 -3.68 3.10
CA ALA A 61 -13.45 -2.97 4.15
C ALA A 61 -14.39 -1.88 3.62
N LEU A 62 -13.99 -1.17 2.56
CA LEU A 62 -14.70 0.01 2.08
C LEU A 62 -15.39 -0.18 0.72
N GLY A 63 -15.20 -1.33 0.07
CA GLY A 63 -15.70 -1.61 -1.28
C GLY A 63 -15.10 -0.72 -2.37
N ARG A 64 -14.01 -0.01 -2.06
CA ARG A 64 -13.32 0.93 -2.94
C ARG A 64 -11.85 1.07 -2.52
N LEU A 65 -11.01 1.55 -3.44
CA LEU A 65 -9.62 1.85 -3.15
C LEU A 65 -9.20 3.18 -3.80
N GLY A 66 -8.55 3.14 -4.97
CA GLY A 66 -8.11 4.32 -5.72
C GLY A 66 -8.82 4.51 -7.05
N PHE A 67 -8.23 5.33 -7.92
CA PHE A 67 -8.66 5.51 -9.30
C PHE A 67 -8.46 4.23 -10.14
N PHE A 68 -8.90 4.26 -11.39
CA PHE A 68 -8.79 3.13 -12.32
C PHE A 68 -7.33 2.76 -12.63
N GLY A 69 -6.92 1.53 -12.31
CA GLY A 69 -5.54 1.07 -12.48
C GLY A 69 -4.66 1.25 -11.25
N PHE A 70 -5.11 2.05 -10.25
CA PHE A 70 -4.32 2.45 -9.08
C PHE A 70 -3.65 1.25 -8.37
N ASP A 71 -4.35 0.12 -8.30
CA ASP A 71 -3.90 -1.09 -7.63
C ASP A 71 -3.16 -2.08 -8.53
N LEU A 72 -2.71 -1.70 -9.74
CA LEU A 72 -1.91 -2.58 -10.61
C LEU A 72 -0.70 -3.14 -9.84
N GLN A 73 0.08 -2.25 -9.23
CA GLN A 73 1.23 -2.67 -8.43
C GLN A 73 0.83 -3.42 -7.17
N ASP A 74 -0.34 -3.08 -6.60
CA ASP A 74 -0.78 -3.63 -5.32
C ASP A 74 -1.33 -5.05 -5.50
N GLN A 75 -1.98 -5.36 -6.64
CA GLN A 75 -2.41 -6.72 -6.98
C GLN A 75 -1.22 -7.63 -7.30
N CYS A 76 -0.21 -7.14 -8.01
CA CYS A 76 1.04 -7.87 -8.25
C CYS A 76 1.98 -7.86 -7.01
N GLY A 77 1.65 -7.08 -5.99
CA GLY A 77 2.57 -6.73 -4.92
C GLY A 77 3.00 -7.93 -4.09
N ALA A 78 2.04 -8.66 -3.53
CA ALA A 78 2.31 -9.76 -2.59
C ALA A 78 3.19 -10.87 -3.17
N THR A 79 2.98 -11.23 -4.44
CA THR A 79 3.82 -12.25 -5.12
C THR A 79 5.23 -11.74 -5.35
N ASN A 80 5.39 -10.45 -5.63
CA ASN A 80 6.65 -9.88 -6.06
C ASN A 80 7.51 -9.34 -4.91
N VAL A 81 7.02 -9.27 -3.66
CA VAL A 81 7.85 -8.80 -2.52
C VAL A 81 9.07 -9.69 -2.29
N LEU A 82 8.87 -11.01 -2.30
CA LEU A 82 9.89 -12.02 -2.02
C LEU A 82 10.20 -12.90 -3.24
N SER A 83 9.72 -12.51 -4.42
CA SER A 83 10.13 -13.16 -5.66
C SER A 83 11.64 -13.01 -5.86
N TYR A 84 12.22 -13.98 -6.55
CA TYR A 84 13.62 -13.96 -7.00
C TYR A 84 13.70 -14.04 -8.53
N GLN A 85 12.57 -13.96 -9.22
CA GLN A 85 12.51 -13.99 -10.68
C GLN A 85 13.05 -12.68 -11.27
N SER A 86 13.44 -12.74 -12.55
CA SER A 86 14.23 -11.72 -13.27
C SER A 86 13.84 -10.28 -12.96
N ASP A 87 12.60 -9.92 -13.27
CA ASP A 87 12.05 -8.58 -13.29
C ASP A 87 11.06 -8.35 -12.13
N GLU A 88 10.96 -9.32 -11.22
CA GLU A 88 10.12 -9.28 -10.03
C GLU A 88 10.93 -9.12 -8.75
N GLY A 89 12.05 -9.82 -8.63
CA GLY A 89 12.79 -9.94 -7.38
C GLY A 89 13.79 -8.82 -7.14
N LEU A 90 13.46 -7.90 -6.22
CA LEU A 90 14.37 -6.83 -5.82
C LEU A 90 14.08 -6.34 -4.40
N ALA A 91 15.14 -6.06 -3.62
CA ALA A 91 15.01 -5.43 -2.30
C ALA A 91 14.35 -4.05 -2.45
N LEU A 92 13.45 -3.69 -1.53
CA LEU A 92 12.69 -2.42 -1.59
C LEU A 92 13.59 -1.20 -1.83
N GLU A 93 14.72 -1.13 -1.15
CA GLU A 93 15.68 -0.02 -1.20
C GLU A 93 16.32 0.15 -2.59
N LEU A 94 16.31 -0.90 -3.41
CA LEU A 94 16.84 -0.90 -4.78
C LEU A 94 15.74 -0.77 -5.84
N ARG A 95 14.46 -0.89 -5.45
CA ARG A 95 13.34 -0.60 -6.36
C ARG A 95 13.28 0.90 -6.65
N GLY A 96 12.57 1.25 -7.70
CA GLY A 96 12.36 2.65 -8.06
C GLY A 96 11.31 2.78 -9.15
N PRO A 97 11.16 3.99 -9.73
CA PRO A 97 10.18 4.26 -10.77
C PRO A 97 10.33 3.40 -12.04
N ASN A 98 11.47 2.72 -12.22
CA ASN A 98 11.71 1.81 -13.36
C ASN A 98 11.51 0.32 -13.02
N TYR A 99 11.14 -0.02 -11.78
CA TYR A 99 10.72 -1.38 -11.45
C TYR A 99 9.37 -1.66 -12.16
N PRO A 100 9.17 -2.79 -12.85
CA PRO A 100 8.10 -2.93 -13.85
C PRO A 100 6.71 -2.53 -13.37
N ASN A 101 6.31 -3.02 -12.19
CA ASN A 101 4.98 -2.73 -11.64
C ASN A 101 4.85 -1.30 -11.09
N TYR A 102 5.95 -0.55 -10.94
CA TYR A 102 5.97 0.82 -10.39
C TYR A 102 6.06 1.89 -11.48
N ALA A 103 6.28 1.49 -12.74
CA ALA A 103 6.44 2.39 -13.87
C ALA A 103 5.16 3.17 -14.21
N MET A 104 4.00 2.63 -13.80
CA MET A 104 2.69 3.24 -13.98
C MET A 104 1.83 2.98 -12.75
N LYS A 105 0.79 3.80 -12.58
CA LYS A 105 -0.26 3.61 -11.58
C LYS A 105 -1.61 3.62 -12.25
#